data_AF-A0A965FXD4-F1
#
_entry.id   AF-A0A965FXD4-F1
#
_cell.length_a   1.000
_cell.length_b   1.000
_cell.length_c   1.000
_cell.angle_alpha   90.00
_cell.angle_beta   90.00
_cell.angle_gamma   90.00
#
_symmetry.space_group_name_H-M   'P 1'
#
loop_
_entity.id
_entity.type
_entity.pdbx_description
1 polymer ?
#
loop_
_entity_poly.entity_id
_entity_poly.type
_entity_poly.pdbx_seq_one_letter_code
_entity_poly.pdbx_strand_id
1 'polypeptide(L)'
;MKISYVLLNKTGIDRSVPRGAAWQWIHHVNDEDQIESVFERLKRKICDEQLIVANLRINQREYAGAFSDGGAFGFKGPVVYDNTIAPKRIIHLQAESDEDALQVA
;
A
#
# COMPACT_ATOMS: atom_id res chain seq x y z
N MET A 1 -1.60 12.93 -5.84
CA MET A 1 -2.55 11.92 -5.34
C MET A 1 -1.97 11.10 -4.20
N LYS A 2 -2.83 10.54 -3.34
CA LYS A 2 -2.41 9.71 -2.20
C LYS A 2 -3.10 8.35 -2.19
N ILE A 3 -2.29 7.30 -2.07
CA ILE A 3 -2.71 5.93 -1.76
C ILE A 3 -2.21 5.60 -0.36
N SER A 4 -3.06 5.04 0.50
CA SER A 4 -2.63 4.55 1.81
C SER A 4 -3.22 3.19 2.12
N TYR A 5 -2.43 2.31 2.71
CA TYR A 5 -2.88 0.99 3.14
C TYR A 5 -2.10 0.53 4.36
N VAL A 6 -2.64 -0.45 5.08
CA VAL A 6 -1.98 -1.12 6.19
C VAL A 6 -1.63 -2.54 5.77
N LEU A 7 -0.41 -2.99 6.04
CA LEU A 7 -0.03 -4.39 5.93
C LEU A 7 0.08 -5.01 7.32
N LEU A 8 -0.63 -6.12 7.50
CA LEU A 8 -0.68 -6.87 8.74
C LEU A 8 0.00 -8.23 8.55
N ASN A 9 0.97 -8.53 9.42
CA ASN A 9 1.62 -9.84 9.45
C ASN A 9 0.97 -10.74 10.51
N LYS A 10 0.08 -11.66 10.07
CA LYS A 10 -0.50 -12.69 10.95
C LYS A 10 0.27 -14.01 10.90
N THR A 11 1.01 -14.27 9.83
CA THR A 11 1.60 -15.58 9.50
C THR A 11 2.95 -15.80 10.20
N GLY A 12 3.66 -14.72 10.53
CA GLY A 12 4.87 -14.75 11.36
C GLY A 12 6.19 -14.90 10.61
N ILE A 13 6.21 -14.61 9.30
CA ILE A 13 7.46 -14.45 8.57
C ILE A 13 7.97 -13.03 8.82
N ASP A 14 8.96 -12.88 9.70
CA ASP A 14 9.58 -11.58 10.00
C ASP A 14 10.43 -11.10 8.82
N ARG A 15 9.79 -10.35 7.90
CA ARG A 15 10.43 -9.62 6.80
C ARG A 15 10.16 -8.13 6.92
N SER A 16 9.27 -7.57 6.08
CA SER A 16 9.02 -6.14 6.03
C SER A 16 8.15 -5.66 7.19
N VAL A 17 7.24 -6.51 7.67
CA VAL A 17 6.38 -6.22 8.82
C VAL A 17 6.67 -7.27 9.89
N PRO A 18 7.03 -6.88 11.14
CA PRO A 18 7.19 -7.84 12.23
C PRO A 18 5.92 -8.63 12.52
N ARG A 19 6.07 -9.85 13.02
CA ARG A 19 4.98 -10.74 13.40
C ARG A 19 4.03 -10.06 14.38
N GLY A 20 2.73 -10.15 14.09
CA GLY A 20 1.69 -9.54 14.90
C GLY A 20 1.70 -8.00 14.88
N ALA A 21 2.51 -7.38 14.02
CA ALA A 21 2.50 -5.95 13.80
C ALA A 21 1.67 -5.61 12.54
N ALA A 22 1.16 -4.39 12.56
CA ALA A 22 0.54 -3.74 11.42
C ALA A 22 1.33 -2.48 11.12
N TRP A 23 1.77 -2.26 9.88
CA TRP A 23 2.46 -1.05 9.46
C TRP A 23 1.64 -0.37 8.35
N GLN A 24 1.65 0.95 8.32
CA GLN A 24 0.93 1.74 7.32
C GLN A 24 1.90 2.28 6.27
N TRP A 25 1.52 2.18 5.00
CA TRP A 25 2.19 2.82 3.89
C TRP A 25 1.32 3.96 3.36
N ILE A 26 1.99 5.05 3.01
CA ILE A 26 1.40 6.23 2.39
C ILE A 26 2.26 6.56 1.17
N HIS A 27 1.69 6.36 0.00
CA HIS A 27 2.31 6.67 -1.29
C HIS A 27 1.77 7.99 -1.82
N HIS A 28 2.68 8.90 -2.16
CA HIS A 28 2.39 10.08 -2.94
C HIS A 28 2.67 9.75 -4.42
N VAL A 29 1.62 9.79 -5.23
CA VAL A 29 1.65 9.44 -6.66
C VAL A 29 1.15 10.61 -7.49
N ASN A 30 1.73 10.79 -8.67
CA ASN A 30 1.44 11.92 -9.56
C ASN A 30 0.56 11.51 -10.75
N ASP A 31 0.72 10.28 -11.24
CA ASP A 31 0.09 9.77 -12.45
C ASP A 31 -0.42 8.33 -12.26
N GLU A 32 -1.08 7.81 -13.30
CA GLU A 32 -1.71 6.48 -13.31
C GLU A 32 -0.68 5.35 -13.31
N ASP A 33 0.43 5.50 -14.05
CA ASP A 33 1.50 4.51 -14.12
C ASP A 33 2.10 4.27 -12.73
N GLN A 34 2.24 5.33 -11.93
CA GLN A 34 2.67 5.23 -10.53
C GLN A 34 1.64 4.50 -9.66
N ILE A 35 0.34 4.70 -9.89
CA ILE A 35 -0.72 3.97 -9.17
C ILE A 35 -0.61 2.47 -9.47
N GLU A 36 -0.46 2.10 -10.74
CA GLU A 36 -0.29 0.72 -11.16
C GLU A 36 0.94 0.09 -10.53
N SER A 37 2.09 0.79 -10.58
CA SER A 37 3.34 0.34 -9.96
C SER A 37 3.19 0.09 -8.46
N VAL A 38 2.50 0.97 -7.74
CA VAL A 38 2.20 0.77 -6.30
C VAL A 38 1.36 -0.49 -6.09
N PHE A 39 0.35 -0.73 -6.92
CA PHE A 39 -0.48 -1.93 -6.81
C PHE A 39 0.26 -3.21 -7.18
N GLU A 40 1.14 -3.20 -8.18
CA GLU A 40 1.98 -4.35 -8.51
C GLU A 40 2.95 -4.68 -7.39
N ARG A 41 3.64 -3.67 -6.84
CA ARG A 41 4.53 -3.83 -5.67
C ARG A 41 3.76 -4.38 -4.48
N LEU A 42 2.56 -3.85 -4.21
CA LEU A 42 1.69 -4.33 -3.16
C LEU A 42 1.29 -5.80 -3.35
N LYS A 43 0.88 -6.19 -4.57
CA LYS A 43 0.54 -7.59 -4.91
C LYS A 43 1.71 -8.55 -4.68
N ARG A 44 2.92 -8.13 -5.06
CA ARG A 44 4.14 -8.93 -4.83
C ARG A 44 4.39 -9.10 -3.34
N LYS A 45 4.35 -8.00 -2.58
CA LYS A 45 4.61 -8.00 -1.13
C LYS A 45 3.64 -8.89 -0.36
N ILE A 46 2.35 -8.84 -0.68
CA ILE A 46 1.34 -9.69 -0.02
C ILE A 46 1.54 -11.17 -0.33
N CYS A 47 1.99 -11.50 -1.55
CA CYS A 47 2.19 -12.88 -1.99
C CYS A 47 3.45 -13.46 -1.35
N ASP A 48 4.56 -12.73 -1.44
CA ASP A 48 5.88 -13.17 -0.99
C ASP A 48 5.98 -13.24 0.54
N GLU A 49 5.32 -12.33 1.24
CA GLU A 49 5.38 -12.22 2.71
C GLU A 49 4.11 -12.70 3.41
N GLN A 50 3.12 -13.19 2.66
CA GLN A 50 1.81 -13.63 3.17
C GLN A 50 1.14 -12.59 4.08
N LEU A 51 1.18 -11.32 3.66
CA LEU A 51 0.63 -10.19 4.41
C LEU A 51 -0.84 -9.97 4.05
N ILE A 52 -1.59 -9.46 5.02
CA ILE A 52 -2.98 -9.05 4.82
C ILE A 52 -3.01 -7.54 4.57
N VAL A 53 -3.62 -7.13 3.45
CA VAL A 53 -3.92 -5.72 3.18
C VAL A 53 -5.15 -5.31 3.97
N ALA A 54 -5.02 -4.24 4.74
CA ALA A 54 -6.12 -3.64 5.46
C ALA A 54 -6.23 -2.14 5.19
N ASN A 55 -7.45 -1.61 5.31
CA ASN A 55 -7.75 -0.17 5.27
C ASN A 55 -7.12 0.56 4.05
N LEU A 56 -7.16 -0.07 2.87
CA LEU A 56 -6.73 0.58 1.63
C LEU A 56 -7.64 1.77 1.33
N ARG A 57 -7.04 2.95 1.18
CA ARG A 57 -7.73 4.20 0.84
C ARG A 57 -7.00 4.86 -0.30
N ILE A 58 -7.75 5.29 -1.30
CA ILE A 58 -7.27 6.07 -2.43
C ILE A 58 -8.05 7.38 -2.35
N ASN A 59 -7.35 8.52 -2.28
CA ASN A 59 -8.03 9.82 -2.22
C ASN A 59 -8.70 10.13 -3.56
N GLN A 60 -9.98 9.74 -3.67
CA GLN A 60 -10.75 9.81 -4.91
C GLN A 60 -11.06 11.23 -5.40
N ARG A 61 -11.03 12.25 -4.53
CA ARG A 61 -11.28 13.63 -4.94
C ARG A 61 -10.22 14.18 -5.90
N GLU A 62 -8.99 13.71 -5.79
CA GLU A 62 -7.90 14.01 -6.74
C GLU A 62 -7.93 13.07 -7.95
N TYR A 63 -8.40 11.83 -7.75
CA TYR A 63 -8.57 10.80 -8.78
C TYR A 63 -9.61 11.19 -9.85
N ALA A 64 -10.78 11.66 -9.44
CA ALA A 64 -11.89 12.02 -10.35
C ALA A 64 -11.61 13.27 -11.20
N GLY A 65 -10.64 14.11 -10.79
CA GLY A 65 -10.21 15.28 -11.57
C GLY A 65 -9.07 14.98 -12.56
N ALA A 66 -8.27 13.94 -12.30
CA ALA A 66 -7.10 13.58 -13.11
C ALA A 66 -7.40 12.49 -14.15
N PHE A 67 -8.34 11.58 -13.88
CA PHE A 67 -8.63 10.42 -14.73
C PHE A 67 -10.13 10.38 -15.03
N SER A 68 -10.50 10.98 -16.16
CA SER A 68 -11.91 11.17 -16.58
C SER A 68 -12.47 10.01 -17.39
N ASP A 69 -11.65 9.02 -17.74
CA ASP A 69 -12.09 7.86 -18.52
C ASP A 69 -12.37 6.69 -17.58
N GLY A 70 -13.56 6.08 -17.72
CA GLY A 70 -14.17 5.12 -16.80
C GLY A 70 -13.46 3.77 -16.61
N GLY A 71 -12.13 3.72 -16.68
CA GLY A 71 -11.32 2.59 -16.29
C GLY A 71 -11.45 2.34 -14.79
N ALA A 72 -11.99 1.18 -14.41
CA ALA A 72 -12.01 0.72 -13.03
C ALA A 72 -10.57 0.36 -12.58
N PHE A 73 -9.69 1.35 -12.43
CA PHE A 73 -8.38 1.19 -11.83
C PHE A 73 -8.55 1.10 -10.32
N GLY A 74 -8.65 -0.14 -9.86
CA GLY A 74 -8.74 -0.48 -8.45
C GLY A 74 -7.86 -1.69 -8.15
N PHE A 75 -7.31 -1.72 -6.96
CA PHE A 75 -6.62 -2.89 -6.46
C PHE A 75 -7.60 -4.08 -6.39
N LYS A 76 -7.44 -5.07 -7.28
CA LYS A 76 -8.31 -6.26 -7.41
C LYS A 76 -7.93 -7.41 -6.44
N GLY A 77 -7.37 -7.09 -5.27
CA GLY A 77 -6.97 -8.08 -4.27
C GLY A 77 -7.87 -8.07 -3.03
N PRO A 78 -7.77 -9.09 -2.15
CA PRO A 78 -8.51 -9.11 -0.89
C PRO A 78 -8.03 -7.97 0.02
N VAL A 79 -8.97 -7.13 0.48
CA VAL A 79 -8.73 -6.04 1.41
C VAL A 79 -9.68 -6.17 2.59
N VAL A 80 -9.15 -6.09 3.81
CA VAL A 80 -9.94 -6.07 5.04
C VAL A 80 -10.11 -4.62 5.51
N TYR A 81 -11.33 -4.21 5.84
CA TYR A 81 -11.58 -2.90 6.45
C TYR A 81 -11.89 -3.08 7.93
N ASP A 82 -10.99 -2.60 8.78
CA ASP A 82 -11.09 -2.75 10.23
C ASP A 82 -10.41 -1.55 10.92
N ASN A 83 -11.23 -0.69 11.52
CA ASN A 83 -10.76 0.54 12.17
C ASN A 83 -10.07 0.26 13.53
N THR A 84 -10.09 -0.98 14.03
CA THR A 84 -9.40 -1.36 15.26
C THR A 84 -7.92 -1.67 15.04
N ILE A 85 -7.50 -1.85 13.78
CA ILE A 85 -6.10 -2.08 13.42
C ILE A 85 -5.30 -0.78 13.60
N ALA A 86 -4.51 -0.71 14.66
CA ALA A 86 -3.60 0.39 14.94
C ALA A 86 -2.20 0.10 14.35
N PRO A 87 -1.73 0.86 13.33
CA PRO A 87 -0.41 0.66 12.78
C PRO A 87 0.68 1.10 13.76
N LYS A 88 1.68 0.24 14.01
CA LYS A 88 2.84 0.52 14.87
C LYS A 88 3.88 1.44 14.21
N ARG A 89 3.85 1.54 12.88
CA ARG A 89 4.76 2.37 12.08
C ARG A 89 4.01 2.91 10.87
N ILE A 90 4.36 4.12 10.45
CA ILE A 90 3.88 4.75 9.22
C ILE A 90 5.09 5.01 8.32
N ILE A 91 5.00 4.62 7.06
CA ILE A 91 6.04 4.74 6.05
C ILE A 91 5.50 5.63 4.92
N HIS A 92 6.23 6.70 4.62
CA HIS A 92 5.92 7.62 3.53
C HIS A 92 6.83 7.33 2.34
N LEU A 93 6.25 7.18 1.16
CA LEU A 93 6.98 6.94 -0.08
C LEU A 93 6.53 7.94 -1.14
N GLN A 94 7.50 8.46 -1.89
CA GLN A 94 7.26 9.08 -3.18
C GLN A 94 7.43 7.98 -4.23
N ALA A 95 6.58 7.96 -5.26
CA ALA A 95 6.60 6.88 -6.25
C ALA A 95 7.96 6.73 -6.99
N GLU A 96 8.76 7.80 -7.05
CA GLU A 96 10.12 7.79 -7.64
C GLU A 96 11.19 7.22 -6.71
N SER A 97 10.88 6.93 -5.44
CA SER A 97 11.82 6.32 -4.50
C SER A 97 11.68 4.81 -4.49
N ASP A 98 12.72 4.12 -4.97
CA ASP A 98 12.89 2.69 -4.74
C ASP A 98 12.99 2.42 -3.23
N GLU A 99 12.13 1.53 -2.72
CA GLU A 99 12.13 1.07 -1.32
C GLU A 99 13.46 0.39 -0.94
N ASP A 100 14.31 0.03 -1.91
CA ASP A 100 15.63 -0.60 -1.71
C ASP A 100 16.66 0.33 -1.04
N ALA A 101 16.43 1.65 -1.00
CA ALA A 101 17.35 2.59 -0.32
C ALA A 101 17.22 2.60 1.22
N LEU A 102 16.20 1.93 1.80
CA LEU A 102 15.94 1.95 3.24
C LEU A 102 16.37 0.67 3.98
N GLN A 103 17.02 -0.28 3.31
CA GLN A 103 17.55 -1.50 3.95
C GLN A 103 19.03 -1.40 4.39
N VAL A 104 19.69 -0.25 4.21
CA VAL A 104 21.07 -0.04 4.69
C VAL A 104 21.13 1.23 5.55
N ALA A 105 20.74 1.11 6.82
CA ALA A 105 21.13 2.01 7.89
C ALA A 105 21.12 1.26 9.23
#